data_AF-A0A419GVV2-F1
#
_entry.id   AF-A0A419GVV2-F1
#
_cell.length_a   1.000
_cell.length_b   1.000
_cell.length_c   1.000
_cell.angle_alpha   90.00
_cell.angle_beta   90.00
_cell.angle_gamma   90.00
#
_symmetry.space_group_name_H-M   'P 1'
#
loop_
_entity.id
_entity.type
_entity.pdbx_description
1 polymer ?
#
loop_
_entity_poly.entity_id
_entity_poly.type
_entity_poly.pdbx_seq_one_letter_code
_entity_poly.pdbx_strand_id
1 'polypeptide(L)'
;MRSKKVRSEETWVRGQGSRGRSINKIIILSLIAVSCLLTAYCYAEVLERIVAVVNRQVILLSELEEAYQSAVKVDGTVTGEKVLSDMIDRMLLLEQARRLRLGASDEDAADDVLLKQYVERRIKSFIYIPLDEIEAYYKQKREQFGKDEFYEVKDEIEDKLVDQALDKKLAEHIEELRKKASIRIQLE
;
A
#
# COMPACT_ATOMS: atom_id res chain seq x y z
N MET A 1 -31.39 60.30 92.93
CA MET A 1 -29.95 60.05 92.70
C MET A 1 -29.80 59.14 91.49
N ARG A 2 -28.99 59.60 90.51
CA ARG A 2 -28.21 58.90 89.45
C ARG A 2 -28.82 57.63 88.81
N SER A 3 -29.22 57.63 87.53
CA SER A 3 -28.45 57.79 86.27
C SER A 3 -27.62 56.57 85.86
N LYS A 4 -27.92 56.09 84.63
CA LYS A 4 -27.15 55.37 83.59
C LYS A 4 -28.08 54.28 83.02
N LYS A 5 -28.73 54.38 81.85
CA LYS A 5 -28.31 54.70 80.45
C LYS A 5 -27.09 53.91 80.00
N VAL A 6 -27.30 52.96 79.07
CA VAL A 6 -26.54 52.55 77.84
C VAL A 6 -27.33 51.33 77.29
N ARG A 7 -28.06 51.36 76.15
CA ARG A 7 -27.75 51.56 74.71
C ARG A 7 -27.24 50.27 74.01
N SER A 8 -28.00 49.91 72.96
CA SER A 8 -27.65 49.19 71.71
C SER A 8 -27.15 47.74 71.81
N GLU A 9 -27.30 46.86 70.82
CA GLU A 9 -27.53 47.00 69.38
C GLU A 9 -28.29 45.75 68.88
N GLU A 10 -29.25 45.97 67.98
CA GLU A 10 -29.61 44.98 66.96
C GLU A 10 -28.40 44.76 66.04
N THR A 11 -28.02 43.53 65.73
CA THR A 11 -27.40 43.22 64.42
C THR A 11 -27.52 41.74 64.05
N TRP A 12 -28.35 41.49 63.04
CA TRP A 12 -28.06 40.66 61.87
C TRP A 12 -27.33 39.32 62.05
N VAL A 13 -28.10 38.24 62.12
CA VAL A 13 -27.69 36.95 61.55
C VAL A 13 -27.96 36.99 60.04
N ARG A 14 -27.00 37.47 59.24
CA ARG A 14 -27.00 37.27 57.78
C ARG A 14 -25.59 37.00 57.26
N GLY A 15 -25.46 35.86 56.58
CA GLY A 15 -24.68 35.80 55.35
C GLY A 15 -23.23 35.34 55.48
N GLN A 16 -23.00 34.09 55.89
CA GLN A 16 -21.83 33.36 55.41
C GLN A 16 -22.28 32.01 54.87
N GLY A 17 -22.06 31.78 53.57
CA GLY A 17 -22.39 30.50 52.94
C GLY A 17 -22.76 30.52 51.46
N SER A 18 -22.49 31.60 50.71
CA SER A 18 -22.74 31.62 49.25
C SER A 18 -21.47 31.80 48.40
N ARG A 19 -20.29 31.94 49.02
CA ARG A 19 -19.03 32.08 48.28
C ARG A 19 -18.52 30.73 47.75
N GLY A 20 -18.54 29.65 48.55
CA GLY A 20 -18.06 28.33 48.13
C GLY A 20 -18.89 27.65 47.03
N ARG A 21 -20.22 27.81 47.06
CA ARG A 21 -21.12 27.18 46.06
C ARG A 21 -21.04 27.85 44.68
N SER A 22 -20.68 29.13 44.63
CA SER A 22 -20.52 29.90 43.38
C SER A 22 -19.14 29.69 42.76
N ILE A 23 -18.09 29.57 43.59
CA ILE A 23 -16.74 29.23 43.13
C ILE A 23 -16.72 27.84 42.48
N ASN A 24 -17.39 26.84 43.08
CA ASN A 24 -17.49 25.51 42.48
C ASN A 24 -18.24 25.53 41.14
N LYS A 25 -19.27 26.36 40.99
CA LYS A 25 -19.98 26.53 39.70
C LYS A 25 -19.10 27.17 38.63
N ILE A 26 -18.29 28.17 39.01
CA ILE A 26 -17.33 28.83 38.10
C ILE A 26 -16.23 27.85 37.68
N ILE A 27 -15.72 27.03 38.61
CA ILE A 27 -14.71 26.00 38.31
C ILE A 27 -15.29 24.91 37.40
N ILE A 28 -16.54 24.48 37.63
CA ILE A 28 -17.20 23.50 36.76
C ILE A 28 -17.46 24.10 35.37
N LEU A 29 -17.91 25.35 35.29
CA LEU A 29 -18.10 26.06 34.01
C LEU A 29 -16.77 26.26 33.27
N SER A 30 -15.68 26.55 33.97
CA SER A 30 -14.36 26.68 33.35
C SER A 30 -13.81 25.34 32.88
N LEU A 31 -14.02 24.25 33.64
CA LEU A 31 -13.67 22.89 33.22
C LEU A 31 -14.46 22.44 31.98
N ILE A 32 -15.76 22.74 31.92
CA ILE A 32 -16.59 22.45 30.76
C ILE A 32 -16.14 23.29 29.55
N ALA A 33 -15.85 24.58 29.74
CA ALA A 33 -15.37 25.45 28.67
C ALA A 33 -14.02 24.98 28.11
N VAL A 34 -13.09 24.55 28.97
CA VAL A 34 -11.80 23.97 28.57
C VAL A 34 -12.00 22.63 27.83
N SER A 35 -12.91 21.79 28.31
CA SER A 35 -13.27 20.53 27.63
C SER A 35 -13.87 20.78 26.24
N CYS A 36 -14.74 21.78 26.08
CA CYS A 36 -15.30 22.16 24.79
C CYS A 36 -14.24 22.72 23.82
N LEU A 37 -13.29 23.52 24.32
CA LEU A 37 -12.17 24.04 23.53
C LEU A 37 -11.23 22.93 23.02
N LEU A 38 -11.08 21.83 23.78
CA LEU A 38 -10.29 20.67 23.36
C LEU A 38 -10.96 19.87 22.24
N THR A 39 -12.30 19.80 22.22
CA THR A 39 -13.03 19.07 21.15
C THR A 39 -12.96 19.74 19.78
N ALA A 40 -12.61 21.03 19.71
CA ALA A 40 -12.45 21.77 18.46
C ALA A 40 -11.17 21.40 17.67
N TYR A 41 -10.24 20.65 18.28
CA TYR A 41 -9.02 20.17 17.64
C TYR A 41 -9.13 18.73 17.11
N CYS A 42 -10.32 18.13 17.13
CA CYS A 42 -10.52 16.81 16.57
C CYS A 42 -10.74 16.92 15.05
N TYR A 43 -9.65 17.02 14.30
CA TYR A 43 -9.68 16.79 12.86
C TYR A 43 -9.73 15.28 12.61
N ALA A 44 -10.82 14.82 12.01
CA ALA A 44 -10.88 13.49 11.42
C ALA A 44 -10.17 13.56 10.06
N GLU A 45 -8.93 13.11 10.00
CA GLU A 45 -8.20 12.99 8.74
C GLU A 45 -8.65 11.71 8.02
N VAL A 46 -9.08 11.83 6.76
CA VAL A 46 -9.38 10.67 5.91
C VAL A 46 -8.04 10.10 5.46
N LEU A 47 -7.52 9.15 6.24
CA LEU A 47 -6.15 8.64 6.10
C LEU A 47 -5.93 7.76 4.86
N GLU A 48 -6.98 7.14 4.32
CA GLU A 48 -6.85 6.19 3.20
C GLU A 48 -7.59 6.70 1.96
N ARG A 49 -6.84 7.26 1.00
CA ARG A 49 -7.34 7.61 -0.33
C ARG A 49 -7.19 6.42 -1.27
N ILE A 50 -8.23 6.11 -2.04
CA ILE A 50 -8.17 5.11 -3.11
C ILE A 50 -7.55 5.76 -4.34
N VAL A 51 -6.48 5.15 -4.88
CA VAL A 51 -5.81 5.62 -6.11
C VAL A 51 -6.21 4.79 -7.31
N ALA A 52 -6.52 3.51 -7.13
CA ALA A 52 -7.06 2.69 -8.19
C ALA A 52 -8.00 1.61 -7.67
N VAL A 53 -8.92 1.19 -8.53
CA VAL A 53 -9.79 0.03 -8.32
C VAL A 53 -9.56 -0.92 -9.48
N VAL A 54 -9.12 -2.14 -9.17
CA VAL A 54 -8.87 -3.22 -10.12
C VAL A 54 -9.82 -4.37 -9.80
N ASN A 55 -10.81 -4.57 -10.65
CA ASN A 55 -11.93 -5.48 -10.43
C ASN A 55 -12.66 -5.19 -9.11
N ARG A 56 -12.39 -5.98 -8.06
CA ARG A 56 -12.98 -5.84 -6.72
C ARG A 56 -11.95 -5.47 -5.64
N GLN A 57 -10.70 -5.27 -6.04
CA GLN A 57 -9.60 -4.91 -5.15
C GLN A 57 -9.28 -3.43 -5.34
N VAL A 58 -8.88 -2.77 -4.26
CA VAL A 58 -8.51 -1.35 -4.24
C VAL A 58 -7.01 -1.23 -3.99
N ILE A 59 -6.40 -0.20 -4.56
CA ILE A 59 -5.04 0.22 -4.26
C ILE A 59 -5.14 1.55 -3.52
N LEU A 60 -4.61 1.60 -2.31
CA LEU A 60 -4.59 2.79 -1.48
C LEU A 60 -3.38 3.67 -1.79
N LEU A 61 -3.49 4.96 -1.47
CA LEU A 61 -2.39 5.92 -1.62
C LEU A 61 -1.20 5.57 -0.74
N SER A 62 -1.45 5.10 0.49
CA SER A 62 -0.41 4.65 1.41
C SER A 62 0.39 3.48 0.84
N GLU A 63 -0.30 2.50 0.24
CA GLU A 63 0.32 1.34 -0.41
C GLU A 63 1.16 1.77 -1.63
N LEU A 64 0.63 2.68 -2.45
CA LEU A 64 1.36 3.20 -3.61
C LEU A 64 2.61 3.97 -3.17
N GLU A 65 2.50 4.82 -2.16
CA GLU A 65 3.64 5.58 -1.64
C GLU A 65 4.70 4.65 -1.04
N GLU A 66 4.30 3.65 -0.26
CA GLU A 66 5.22 2.65 0.29
C GLU A 66 5.97 1.87 -0.82
N ALA A 67 5.23 1.43 -1.84
CA ALA A 67 5.80 0.77 -2.99
C ALA A 67 6.74 1.69 -3.78
N TYR A 68 6.37 2.96 -3.96
CA TYR A 68 7.17 3.95 -4.65
C TYR A 68 8.47 4.26 -3.92
N GLN A 69 8.41 4.49 -2.60
CA GLN A 69 9.60 4.72 -1.77
C GLN A 69 10.53 3.51 -1.78
N SER A 70 9.99 2.29 -1.87
CA SER A 70 10.79 1.08 -2.00
C SER A 70 11.45 0.97 -3.38
N ALA A 71 10.72 1.32 -4.45
CA ALA A 71 11.24 1.31 -5.82
C ALA A 71 12.34 2.35 -6.04
N VAL A 72 12.16 3.58 -5.55
CA VAL A 72 13.13 4.68 -5.67
C VAL A 72 14.47 4.35 -4.99
N LYS A 73 14.44 3.58 -3.89
CA LYS A 73 15.68 3.11 -3.22
C LYS A 73 16.48 2.14 -4.09
N VAL A 74 15.83 1.41 -4.99
CA VAL A 74 16.46 0.47 -5.92
C VAL A 74 16.87 1.19 -7.21
N ASP A 75 15.97 2.00 -7.76
CA ASP A 75 16.17 2.79 -8.97
C ASP A 75 15.51 4.16 -8.85
N GLY A 76 16.34 5.21 -8.77
CA GLY A 76 15.89 6.60 -8.60
C GLY A 76 15.18 7.20 -9.82
N THR A 77 15.08 6.48 -10.94
CA THR A 77 14.41 6.96 -12.15
C THR A 77 12.95 6.51 -12.28
N VAL A 78 12.48 5.65 -11.37
CA VAL A 78 11.12 5.10 -11.39
C VAL A 78 10.08 6.20 -11.10
N THR A 79 8.96 6.19 -11.82
CA THR A 79 7.84 7.11 -11.62
C THR A 79 6.69 6.46 -10.84
N GLY A 80 5.91 7.25 -10.10
CA GLY A 80 4.74 6.74 -9.38
C GLY A 80 3.71 6.07 -10.30
N GLU A 81 3.54 6.58 -11.52
CA GLU A 81 2.68 5.96 -12.54
C GLU A 81 3.16 4.55 -12.93
N LYS A 82 4.48 4.37 -13.07
CA LYS A 82 5.08 3.07 -13.38
C LYS A 82 4.85 2.10 -12.22
N VAL A 83 5.07 2.53 -10.98
CA VAL A 83 4.82 1.70 -9.79
C VAL A 83 3.34 1.31 -9.70
N LEU A 84 2.43 2.26 -9.89
CA LEU A 84 0.99 1.98 -9.88
C LEU A 84 0.63 0.96 -10.98
N SER A 85 1.18 1.12 -12.18
CA SER A 85 0.99 0.18 -13.27
C SER A 85 1.47 -1.24 -12.89
N ASP A 86 2.64 -1.35 -12.25
CA ASP A 86 3.20 -2.63 -11.83
C ASP A 86 2.38 -3.28 -10.70
N MET A 87 1.83 -2.47 -9.79
CA MET A 87 0.89 -2.94 -8.75
C MET A 87 -0.40 -3.49 -9.37
N ILE A 88 -0.95 -2.82 -10.39
CA ILE A 88 -2.12 -3.29 -11.13
C ILE A 88 -1.81 -4.64 -11.81
N ASP A 89 -0.66 -4.75 -12.48
CA ASP A 89 -0.24 -5.99 -13.16
C ASP A 89 -0.09 -7.15 -12.18
N ARG A 90 0.58 -6.89 -11.06
CA ARG A 90 0.74 -7.86 -9.98
C ARG A 90 -0.60 -8.33 -9.45
N MET A 91 -1.55 -7.43 -9.24
CA MET A 91 -2.89 -7.74 -8.74
C MET A 91 -3.68 -8.62 -9.72
N LEU A 92 -3.59 -8.33 -11.03
CA LEU A 92 -4.23 -9.14 -12.06
C LEU A 92 -3.65 -10.56 -12.13
N LEU A 93 -2.33 -10.68 -12.08
CA LEU A 93 -1.65 -11.98 -12.07
C LEU A 93 -2.00 -12.79 -10.82
N LEU A 94 -2.02 -12.16 -9.64
CA LEU A 94 -2.42 -12.80 -8.38
C LEU A 94 -3.85 -13.33 -8.44
N GLU A 95 -4.77 -12.55 -9.00
CA GLU A 95 -6.14 -13.00 -9.17
C GLU A 95 -6.22 -14.26 -10.04
N GLN A 96 -5.47 -14.34 -11.14
CA GLN A 96 -5.43 -15.54 -11.98
C GLN A 96 -4.77 -16.73 -11.29
N ALA A 97 -3.68 -16.50 -10.55
CA ALA A 97 -3.00 -17.54 -9.77
C ALA A 97 -3.96 -18.20 -8.77
N ARG A 98 -4.70 -17.37 -8.00
CA ARG A 98 -5.71 -17.83 -7.03
C ARG A 98 -6.87 -18.56 -7.70
N ARG A 99 -7.36 -18.09 -8.86
CA ARG A 99 -8.45 -18.75 -9.61
C ARG A 99 -8.09 -20.17 -10.05
N LEU A 100 -6.84 -20.42 -10.42
CA LEU A 100 -6.38 -21.74 -10.83
C LEU A 100 -6.14 -22.71 -9.66
N ARG A 101 -6.41 -22.27 -8.41
CA ARG A 101 -6.11 -23.04 -7.19
C ARG A 101 -4.67 -23.55 -7.15
N LEU A 102 -3.74 -22.80 -7.72
CA LEU A 102 -2.33 -22.98 -7.41
C LEU A 102 -2.19 -22.68 -5.92
N GLY A 103 -2.05 -23.71 -5.10
CA GLY A 103 -2.17 -23.57 -3.63
C GLY A 103 -3.38 -24.27 -2.99
N ALA A 104 -4.06 -25.23 -3.63
CA ALA A 104 -5.04 -26.09 -2.93
C ALA A 104 -4.45 -26.90 -1.74
N SER A 105 -3.14 -26.79 -1.48
CA SER A 105 -2.47 -27.29 -0.28
C SER A 105 -1.97 -26.20 0.67
N ASP A 106 -1.92 -24.92 0.25
CA ASP A 106 -1.33 -23.80 0.99
C ASP A 106 -2.15 -22.52 0.77
N GLU A 107 -3.32 -22.40 1.42
CA GLU A 107 -4.13 -21.16 1.40
C GLU A 107 -3.37 -19.95 2.01
N ASP A 108 -2.29 -20.22 2.76
CA ASP A 108 -1.43 -19.25 3.44
C ASP A 108 -0.12 -18.93 2.68
N ALA A 109 0.06 -19.43 1.45
CA ALA A 109 1.27 -19.14 0.69
C ALA A 109 1.40 -17.64 0.40
N ALA A 110 2.60 -17.09 0.64
CA ALA A 110 2.90 -15.70 0.32
C ALA A 110 2.66 -15.42 -1.17
N ASP A 111 2.13 -14.23 -1.48
CA ASP A 111 1.75 -13.81 -2.82
C ASP A 111 2.87 -13.98 -3.86
N ASP A 112 4.14 -13.74 -3.49
CA ASP A 112 5.30 -13.93 -4.36
C ASP A 112 5.48 -15.39 -4.80
N VAL A 113 5.23 -16.33 -3.88
CA VAL A 113 5.33 -17.78 -4.17
C VAL A 113 4.24 -18.18 -5.14
N LEU A 114 3.02 -17.69 -4.95
CA LEU A 114 1.89 -17.96 -5.83
C LEU A 114 2.13 -17.44 -7.24
N LEU A 115 2.63 -16.19 -7.35
CA LEU A 115 2.97 -15.60 -8.64
C LEU A 115 4.06 -16.38 -9.36
N LYS A 116 5.13 -16.74 -8.66
CA LYS A 116 6.23 -17.53 -9.25
C LYS A 116 5.72 -18.86 -9.78
N GLN A 117 4.94 -19.61 -8.99
CA GLN A 117 4.37 -20.88 -9.43
C GLN A 117 3.42 -20.71 -10.62
N TYR A 118 2.63 -19.62 -10.65
CA TYR A 118 1.76 -19.31 -11.77
C TYR A 118 2.56 -19.09 -13.05
N VAL A 119 3.56 -18.21 -13.01
CA VAL A 119 4.40 -17.91 -14.18
C VAL A 119 5.13 -19.16 -14.66
N GLU A 120 5.72 -19.95 -13.76
CA GLU A 120 6.41 -21.19 -14.10
C GLU A 120 5.49 -22.20 -14.79
N ARG A 121 4.31 -22.45 -14.23
CA ARG A 121 3.41 -23.50 -14.72
C ARG A 121 2.56 -23.09 -15.90
N ARG A 122 2.19 -21.81 -16.01
CA ARG A 122 1.23 -21.33 -17.01
C ARG A 122 1.85 -20.59 -18.16
N ILE A 123 3.07 -20.07 -18.00
CA ILE A 123 3.73 -19.28 -19.03
C ILE A 123 5.03 -19.99 -19.44
N LYS A 124 5.96 -20.19 -18.49
CA LYS A 124 7.29 -20.77 -18.77
C LYS A 124 7.20 -22.19 -19.35
N SER A 125 6.27 -23.01 -18.86
CA SER A 125 6.07 -24.40 -19.33
C SER A 125 5.73 -24.54 -20.81
N PHE A 126 5.25 -23.49 -21.47
CA PHE A 126 4.92 -23.48 -22.89
C PHE A 126 6.03 -22.89 -23.77
N ILE A 127 7.17 -22.52 -23.18
CA ILE A 127 8.31 -21.97 -23.91
C ILE A 127 9.26 -23.10 -24.25
N TYR A 128 9.53 -23.24 -25.54
CA TYR A 128 10.51 -24.17 -26.07
C TYR A 128 11.40 -23.41 -27.06
N ILE A 129 12.70 -23.45 -26.84
CA ILE A 129 13.70 -22.86 -27.72
C ILE A 129 14.35 -23.99 -28.53
N PRO A 130 14.08 -24.09 -29.84
CA PRO A 130 14.67 -25.14 -30.65
C PRO A 130 16.18 -24.87 -30.87
N LEU A 131 16.95 -25.94 -31.08
CA LEU A 131 18.41 -25.88 -31.16
C LEU A 131 18.91 -24.95 -32.28
N ASP A 132 18.21 -24.91 -33.40
CA ASP A 132 18.51 -24.04 -34.53
C ASP A 132 18.41 -22.54 -34.17
N GLU A 133 17.48 -22.16 -33.30
CA GLU A 133 17.37 -20.80 -32.78
C GLU A 133 18.56 -20.44 -31.87
N ILE A 134 18.99 -21.37 -31.01
CA ILE A 134 20.18 -21.22 -30.16
C ILE A 134 21.43 -21.06 -31.03
N GLU A 135 21.59 -21.91 -32.04
CA GLU A 135 22.70 -21.80 -33.00
C GLU A 135 22.67 -20.49 -33.80
N ALA A 136 21.49 -20.06 -34.24
CA ALA A 136 21.33 -18.81 -34.97
C ALA A 136 21.73 -17.62 -34.10
N TYR A 137 21.32 -17.61 -32.82
CA TYR A 137 21.71 -16.59 -31.87
C TYR A 137 23.23 -16.55 -31.65
N TYR A 138 23.86 -17.71 -31.44
CA TYR A 138 25.31 -17.81 -31.30
C TYR A 138 26.05 -17.27 -32.53
N LYS A 139 25.60 -17.66 -33.74
CA LYS A 139 26.19 -17.20 -35.02
C LYS A 139 26.00 -15.70 -35.22
N GLN A 140 24.81 -15.17 -34.93
CA GLN A 140 24.50 -13.75 -35.08
C GLN A 140 25.31 -12.87 -34.12
N LYS A 141 25.58 -13.37 -32.90
CA LYS A 141 26.29 -12.64 -31.85
C LYS A 141 27.67 -13.22 -31.57
N ARG A 142 28.31 -13.81 -32.58
CA ARG A 142 29.58 -14.53 -32.43
C ARG A 142 30.67 -13.72 -31.74
N GLU A 143 30.70 -12.41 -31.97
CA GLU A 143 31.65 -11.47 -31.34
C GLU A 143 31.50 -11.41 -29.81
N GLN A 144 30.29 -11.60 -29.26
CA GLN A 144 30.03 -11.57 -27.80
C GLN A 144 30.62 -12.78 -27.08
N PHE A 145 30.84 -13.88 -27.80
CA PHE A 145 31.33 -15.16 -27.26
C PHE A 145 32.82 -15.41 -27.54
N GLY A 146 33.54 -14.44 -28.11
CA GLY A 146 35.01 -14.49 -28.17
C GLY A 146 35.58 -15.75 -28.82
N LYS A 147 36.19 -16.64 -28.05
CA LYS A 147 36.74 -17.92 -28.54
C LYS A 147 35.91 -19.13 -28.14
N ASP A 148 34.90 -18.94 -27.29
CA ASP A 148 34.13 -20.02 -26.68
C ASP A 148 33.37 -20.76 -27.77
N GLU A 149 33.38 -22.09 -27.67
CA GLU A 149 32.71 -22.95 -28.63
C GLU A 149 31.20 -23.00 -28.34
N PHE A 150 30.40 -23.30 -29.38
CA PHE A 150 28.94 -23.35 -29.25
C PHE A 150 28.48 -24.22 -28.08
N TYR A 151 29.08 -25.40 -27.89
CA TYR A 151 28.71 -26.33 -26.82
C TYR A 151 29.03 -25.81 -25.41
N GLU A 152 30.00 -24.91 -25.27
CA GLU A 152 30.37 -24.33 -23.97
C GLU A 152 29.35 -23.30 -23.52
N VAL A 153 28.77 -22.56 -24.47
CA VAL A 153 27.82 -21.46 -24.18
C VAL A 153 26.37 -21.81 -24.52
N LYS A 154 26.11 -23.01 -25.03
CA LYS A 154 24.77 -23.43 -25.50
C LYS A 154 23.71 -23.20 -24.44
N ASP A 155 23.95 -23.70 -23.22
CA ASP A 155 22.96 -23.68 -22.16
C ASP A 155 22.74 -22.25 -21.62
N GLU A 156 23.79 -21.42 -21.57
CA GLU A 156 23.66 -19.99 -21.23
C GLU A 156 22.84 -19.21 -22.27
N ILE A 157 23.01 -19.55 -23.55
CA ILE A 157 22.21 -18.97 -24.64
C ILE A 157 20.77 -19.44 -24.53
N GLU A 158 20.55 -20.72 -24.28
CA GLU A 158 19.22 -21.31 -24.09
C GLU A 158 18.47 -20.60 -22.95
N ASP A 159 19.09 -20.49 -21.77
CA ASP A 159 18.52 -19.79 -20.61
C ASP A 159 18.17 -18.35 -20.94
N LYS A 160 19.07 -17.63 -21.62
CA LYS A 160 18.83 -16.25 -22.03
C LYS A 160 17.67 -16.12 -23.01
N LEU A 161 17.55 -17.02 -23.98
CA LEU A 161 16.46 -17.04 -24.95
C LEU A 161 15.13 -17.41 -24.27
N VAL A 162 15.15 -18.34 -23.33
CA VAL A 162 13.99 -18.70 -22.51
C VAL A 162 13.51 -17.49 -21.72
N ASP A 163 14.41 -16.75 -21.05
CA ASP A 163 14.05 -15.56 -20.28
C ASP A 163 13.48 -14.44 -21.17
N GLN A 164 14.08 -14.20 -22.34
CA GLN A 164 13.56 -13.24 -23.31
C GLN A 164 12.17 -13.62 -23.84
N ALA A 165 11.96 -14.89 -24.14
CA ALA A 165 10.68 -15.41 -24.56
C ALA A 165 9.64 -15.32 -23.42
N LEU A 166 10.07 -15.55 -22.19
CA LEU A 166 9.23 -15.46 -20.99
C LEU A 166 8.76 -14.04 -20.75
N ASP A 167 9.65 -13.06 -20.79
CA ASP A 167 9.31 -11.65 -20.63
C ASP A 167 8.28 -11.20 -21.67
N LYS A 168 8.50 -11.57 -22.93
CA LYS A 168 7.55 -11.28 -24.02
C LYS A 168 6.20 -11.93 -23.77
N LYS A 169 6.17 -13.22 -23.43
CA LYS A 169 4.93 -13.97 -23.18
C LYS A 169 4.20 -13.47 -21.95
N LEU A 170 4.91 -13.07 -20.90
CA LEU A 170 4.35 -12.47 -19.70
C LEU A 170 3.70 -11.13 -20.03
N ALA A 171 4.37 -10.27 -20.79
CA ALA A 171 3.81 -8.98 -21.22
C ALA A 171 2.54 -9.17 -22.08
N GLU A 172 2.57 -10.08 -23.06
CA GLU A 172 1.39 -10.44 -23.86
C GLU A 172 0.24 -10.92 -22.97
N HIS A 173 0.54 -11.76 -21.97
CA HIS A 173 -0.45 -12.30 -21.06
C HIS A 173 -1.07 -11.23 -20.15
N ILE A 174 -0.24 -10.35 -19.56
CA ILE A 174 -0.71 -9.22 -18.74
C ILE A 174 -1.63 -8.32 -19.54
N GLU A 175 -1.27 -8.03 -20.80
CA GLU A 175 -2.09 -7.20 -21.68
C GLU A 175 -3.47 -7.82 -21.95
N GLU A 176 -3.55 -9.15 -22.10
CA GLU A 176 -4.83 -9.85 -22.17
C GLU A 176 -5.64 -9.76 -20.87
N LEU A 177 -4.98 -9.82 -19.71
CA LEU A 177 -5.65 -9.66 -18.42
C LEU A 177 -6.19 -8.24 -18.24
N ARG A 178 -5.41 -7.22 -18.60
CA ARG A 178 -5.84 -5.82 -18.58
C ARG A 178 -7.07 -5.58 -19.43
N LYS A 179 -7.12 -6.14 -20.65
CA LYS A 179 -8.29 -6.05 -21.56
C LYS A 179 -9.56 -6.66 -20.97
N LYS A 180 -9.43 -7.66 -20.10
CA LYS A 180 -10.57 -8.35 -19.47
C LYS A 180 -10.95 -7.74 -18.11
N ALA A 181 -10.09 -6.92 -17.54
CA ALA A 181 -10.26 -6.37 -16.20
C ALA A 181 -11.00 -5.02 -16.21
N SER A 182 -11.73 -4.74 -15.12
CA SER A 182 -12.27 -3.41 -14.85
C SER A 182 -11.24 -2.61 -14.05
N ILE A 183 -10.56 -1.68 -14.71
CA ILE A 183 -9.54 -0.82 -14.07
C ILE A 183 -10.06 0.62 -14.05
N ARG A 184 -10.10 1.24 -12.87
CA ARG A 184 -10.43 2.65 -12.68
C ARG A 184 -9.32 3.31 -11.87
N ILE A 185 -8.69 4.34 -12.42
CA ILE A 185 -7.63 5.10 -11.75
C ILE A 185 -8.22 6.43 -11.31
N GLN A 186 -7.90 6.83 -10.08
CA GLN A 186 -8.37 8.03 -9.39
C GLN A 186 -7.16 8.83 -8.89
N LEU A 187 -6.31 9.26 -9.82
CA LEU A 187 -5.22 10.19 -9.57
C LEU A 187 -5.75 11.63 -9.77
N GLU A 188 -6.51 12.12 -8.80
CA GLU A 188 -6.90 13.54 -8.66
C GLU A 188 -6.67 14.01 -7.22
#